data_AF-A0A3M1E206-F1
#
_entry.id   AF-A0A3M1E206-F1
#
_cell.length_a   1.000
_cell.length_b   1.000
_cell.length_c   1.000
_cell.angle_alpha   90.00
_cell.angle_beta   90.00
_cell.angle_gamma   90.00
#
_symmetry.space_group_name_H-M   'P 1'
#
loop_
_entity.id
_entity.type
_entity.pdbx_description
1 polymer ?
#
loop_
_entity_poly.entity_id
_entity_poly.type
_entity_poly.pdbx_seq_one_letter_code
_entity_poly.pdbx_strand_id
1 'polypeptide(L)'
;MVVPFRIGDIFRPSRAAPDARVLNNLPGCYPVENWHACYWTVCENGVLQEYAVILQLPQGYAAACAPVRVGQPGCILHVRRWGVACRLSPLEAIAFDPITIAGSDASDETLMEVCFAATQFDLPGGFVIADPDYPFLLFDSQGVLKGSSVDGISLLGALAFFASGGRVASDFQQLRREAPSLYRRAVAEMMDILKVWAP
;
A
#
# COMPACT_ATOMS: atom_id res chain seq x y z
N MET A 1 10.10 -38.71 -8.54
CA MET A 1 8.82 -38.07 -8.19
C MET A 1 9.11 -37.10 -7.07
N VAL A 2 9.43 -35.86 -7.43
CA VAL A 2 9.85 -34.82 -6.48
C VAL A 2 8.57 -34.15 -5.98
N VAL A 3 8.31 -34.26 -4.68
CA VAL A 3 7.22 -33.56 -4.02
C VAL A 3 7.52 -32.07 -4.12
N PRO A 4 6.66 -31.23 -4.74
CA PRO A 4 6.91 -29.80 -4.78
C PRO A 4 6.79 -29.27 -3.35
N PHE A 5 7.86 -28.63 -2.87
CA PHE A 5 7.81 -27.80 -1.68
C PHE A 5 6.65 -26.81 -1.83
N ARG A 6 5.64 -26.90 -0.95
CA ARG A 6 4.70 -25.79 -0.75
C ARG A 6 5.52 -24.64 -0.17
N ILE A 7 5.87 -23.67 -1.02
CA ILE A 7 6.43 -22.38 -0.63
C ILE A 7 5.33 -21.69 0.20
N GLY A 8 5.45 -21.72 1.52
CA GLY A 8 4.50 -21.13 2.44
C GLY A 8 4.44 -19.60 2.31
N ASP A 9 3.24 -19.04 2.17
CA ASP A 9 2.83 -17.64 2.43
C ASP A 9 3.65 -16.46 1.87
N ILE A 10 4.70 -16.67 1.05
CA ILE A 10 5.51 -15.55 0.52
C ILE A 10 4.69 -14.67 -0.46
N PHE A 11 3.70 -15.28 -1.13
CA PHE A 11 2.71 -14.62 -1.98
C PHE A 11 1.35 -14.61 -1.29
N ARG A 12 1.17 -13.76 -0.27
CA ARG A 12 -0.20 -13.43 0.14
C ARG A 12 -0.74 -12.38 -0.84
N PRO A 13 -1.74 -12.67 -1.69
CA PRO A 13 -2.36 -11.65 -2.53
C PRO A 13 -3.10 -10.62 -1.67
N SER A 14 -3.38 -9.45 -2.25
CA SER A 14 -4.27 -8.46 -1.64
C SER A 14 -5.61 -9.11 -1.26
N ARG A 15 -6.13 -8.81 -0.07
CA ARG A 15 -7.47 -9.23 0.35
C ARG A 15 -8.58 -8.33 -0.20
N ALA A 16 -8.23 -7.20 -0.81
CA ALA A 16 -9.23 -6.34 -1.44
C ALA A 16 -9.76 -6.99 -2.73
N ALA A 17 -11.07 -6.88 -2.96
CA ALA A 17 -11.65 -7.36 -4.20
C ALA A 17 -11.06 -6.56 -5.40
N PRO A 18 -10.74 -7.20 -6.53
CA PRO A 18 -10.10 -6.52 -7.67
C PRO A 18 -10.91 -5.35 -8.23
N ASP A 19 -12.23 -5.40 -8.09
CA ASP A 19 -13.19 -4.39 -8.55
C ASP A 19 -13.60 -3.39 -7.45
N ALA A 20 -13.09 -3.54 -6.22
CA ALA A 20 -13.45 -2.65 -5.12
C ALA A 20 -13.12 -1.19 -5.47
N ARG A 21 -14.09 -0.31 -5.18
CA ARG A 21 -13.96 1.14 -5.35
C ARG A 21 -13.91 1.89 -4.03
N VAL A 22 -14.44 1.28 -2.98
CA VAL A 22 -14.47 1.83 -1.61
C VAL A 22 -13.96 0.76 -0.66
N LEU A 23 -13.02 1.12 0.20
CA LEU A 23 -12.38 0.22 1.15
C LEU A 23 -12.68 0.71 2.57
N ASN A 24 -13.30 -0.15 3.36
CA ASN A 24 -13.59 0.06 4.77
C ASN A 24 -13.50 -1.30 5.48
N ASN A 25 -12.54 -1.44 6.38
CA ASN A 25 -12.33 -2.69 7.10
C ASN A 25 -13.33 -2.88 8.27
N LEU A 26 -13.99 -1.81 8.71
CA LEU A 26 -14.90 -1.77 9.87
C LEU A 26 -16.17 -0.98 9.51
N PRO A 27 -16.96 -1.43 8.52
CA PRO A 27 -18.10 -0.67 8.02
C PRO A 27 -19.19 -0.49 9.08
N GLY A 28 -19.60 0.76 9.29
CA GLY A 28 -20.66 1.12 10.25
C GLY A 28 -20.21 1.19 11.71
N CYS A 29 -18.94 0.92 12.02
CA CYS A 29 -18.43 0.95 13.40
C CYS A 29 -18.10 2.36 13.91
N TYR A 30 -17.82 3.31 13.01
CA TYR A 30 -17.52 4.70 13.35
C TYR A 30 -17.83 5.63 12.16
N PRO A 31 -18.02 6.95 12.39
CA PRO A 31 -18.12 7.93 11.32
C PRO A 31 -16.83 8.01 10.50
N VAL A 32 -16.97 8.13 9.17
CA VAL A 32 -15.84 8.08 8.23
C VAL A 32 -15.81 9.28 7.29
N GLU A 33 -14.61 9.55 6.78
CA GLU A 33 -14.34 10.44 5.65
C GLU A 33 -13.91 9.62 4.43
N ASN A 34 -14.27 10.07 3.23
CA ASN A 34 -13.85 9.44 1.98
C ASN A 34 -12.54 10.07 1.49
N TRP A 35 -11.50 9.25 1.38
CA TRP A 35 -10.17 9.66 0.95
C TRP A 35 -9.80 9.03 -0.38
N HIS A 36 -9.25 9.81 -1.30
CA HIS A 36 -8.88 9.29 -2.62
C HIS A 36 -7.43 8.83 -2.60
N ALA A 37 -7.21 7.53 -2.78
CA ALA A 37 -5.90 6.94 -2.98
C ALA A 37 -5.65 6.73 -4.47
N CYS A 38 -4.59 7.34 -5.01
CA CYS A 38 -4.10 7.10 -6.36
C CYS A 38 -2.75 6.38 -6.26
N TYR A 39 -2.63 5.24 -6.91
CA TYR A 39 -1.46 4.36 -6.77
C TYR A 39 -1.25 3.48 -7.99
N TRP A 40 -0.08 2.85 -8.04
CA TRP A 40 0.32 1.96 -9.13
C TRP A 40 0.55 0.55 -8.61
N THR A 41 0.19 -0.43 -9.42
CA THR A 41 0.49 -1.84 -9.15
C THR A 41 1.17 -2.48 -10.34
N VAL A 42 1.93 -3.53 -10.06
CA VAL A 42 2.58 -4.38 -11.05
C VAL A 42 1.96 -5.76 -10.97
N CYS A 43 1.45 -6.28 -12.07
CA CYS A 43 0.94 -7.64 -12.18
C CYS A 43 2.09 -8.65 -12.32
N GLU A 44 1.80 -9.93 -12.14
CA GLU A 44 2.80 -11.02 -12.26
C GLU A 44 3.51 -11.07 -13.62
N ASN A 45 2.82 -10.64 -14.69
CA ASN A 45 3.37 -10.51 -16.04
C ASN A 45 4.16 -9.21 -16.27
N GLY A 46 4.42 -8.43 -15.22
CA GLY A 46 5.14 -7.16 -15.27
C GLY A 46 4.31 -5.98 -15.77
N VAL A 47 3.03 -6.16 -16.10
CA VAL A 47 2.18 -5.05 -16.57
C VAL A 47 1.94 -4.07 -15.43
N LEU A 48 2.26 -2.80 -15.69
CA LEU A 48 1.97 -1.68 -14.81
C LEU A 48 0.53 -1.22 -14.99
N GLN A 49 -0.17 -1.00 -13.88
CA GLN A 49 -1.55 -0.51 -13.86
C GLN A 49 -1.71 0.59 -12.83
N GLU A 50 -2.44 1.64 -13.21
CA GLU A 50 -2.85 2.72 -12.32
C GLU A 50 -4.21 2.39 -11.70
N TYR A 51 -4.37 2.72 -10.42
CA TYR A 51 -5.59 2.54 -9.66
C TYR A 51 -5.96 3.82 -8.92
N ALA A 52 -7.27 4.02 -8.77
CA ALA A 52 -7.85 5.05 -7.90
C ALA A 52 -9.00 4.42 -7.10
N VAL A 53 -8.92 4.50 -5.77
CA VAL A 53 -9.94 3.97 -4.85
C VAL A 53 -10.24 4.95 -3.73
N ILE A 54 -11.37 4.76 -3.08
CA ILE A 54 -11.74 5.49 -1.87
C ILE A 54 -11.35 4.66 -0.64
N LEU A 55 -10.56 5.23 0.26
CA LEU A 55 -10.34 4.70 1.60
C LEU A 55 -11.29 5.41 2.57
N GLN A 56 -12.00 4.67 3.40
CA GLN A 56 -12.82 5.23 4.46
C GLN A 56 -12.01 5.28 5.76
N LEU A 57 -11.43 6.44 6.04
CA LEU A 57 -10.70 6.71 7.28
C LEU A 57 -11.64 7.33 8.33
N PRO A 58 -11.33 7.23 9.64
CA PRO A 58 -12.13 7.86 10.68
C PRO A 58 -12.37 9.35 10.47
N GLN A 59 -13.54 9.85 10.83
CA GLN A 59 -13.86 11.27 10.73
C GLN A 59 -12.91 12.13 11.60
N GLY A 60 -12.50 13.28 11.07
CA GLY A 60 -11.52 14.17 11.68
C GLY A 60 -10.07 13.88 11.26
N TYR A 61 -9.80 12.73 10.64
CA TYR A 61 -8.46 12.36 10.19
C TYR A 61 -7.87 13.42 9.25
N ALA A 62 -8.70 14.05 8.40
CA ALA A 62 -8.24 15.07 7.45
C ALA A 62 -7.78 16.36 8.13
N ALA A 63 -8.48 16.74 9.20
CA ALA A 63 -8.14 17.91 10.02
C ALA A 63 -6.84 17.68 10.82
N ALA A 64 -6.62 16.46 11.31
CA ALA A 64 -5.43 16.08 12.04
C ALA A 64 -4.18 15.92 11.14
N CYS A 65 -4.36 15.83 9.82
CA CYS A 65 -3.26 15.70 8.87
C CYS A 65 -2.93 17.05 8.20
N ALA A 66 -1.67 17.45 8.21
CA ALA A 66 -1.22 18.64 7.47
C ALA A 66 -1.20 18.38 5.94
N PRO A 67 -1.45 19.40 5.11
CA PRO A 67 -1.19 19.33 3.68
C PRO A 67 0.29 19.07 3.39
N VAL A 68 0.57 18.31 2.33
CA VAL A 68 1.93 17.98 1.90
C VAL A 68 2.10 18.17 0.40
N ARG A 69 3.36 18.26 -0.05
CA ARG A 69 3.73 18.12 -1.47
C ARG A 69 4.11 16.67 -1.77
N VAL A 70 4.13 16.31 -3.06
CA VAL A 70 4.61 15.00 -3.50
C VAL A 70 6.04 14.77 -2.98
N GLY A 71 6.27 13.60 -2.38
CA GLY A 71 7.55 13.22 -1.77
C GLY A 71 7.78 13.76 -0.35
N GLN A 72 6.91 14.63 0.18
CA GLN A 72 6.98 15.05 1.57
C GLN A 72 6.28 14.04 2.50
N PRO A 73 6.85 13.77 3.69
CA PRO A 73 6.20 12.90 4.68
C PRO A 73 4.84 13.46 5.11
N GLY A 74 3.78 12.70 4.91
CA GLY A 74 2.40 13.05 5.27
C GLY A 74 1.74 12.01 6.16
N CYS A 75 0.44 11.82 6.00
CA CYS A 75 -0.33 10.86 6.81
C CYS A 75 -0.11 9.38 6.44
N ILE A 76 0.66 9.09 5.40
CA ILE A 76 1.11 7.73 5.07
C ILE A 76 2.29 7.37 5.98
N LEU A 77 2.18 6.22 6.66
CA LEU A 77 3.29 5.63 7.42
C LEU A 77 4.22 4.87 6.47
N HIS A 78 3.68 3.96 5.68
CA HIS A 78 4.42 3.23 4.65
C HIS A 78 3.47 2.61 3.62
N VAL A 79 3.98 2.39 2.41
CA VAL A 79 3.32 1.59 1.37
C VAL A 79 3.83 0.15 1.51
N ARG A 80 2.90 -0.80 1.50
CA ARG A 80 3.15 -2.25 1.62
C ARG A 80 2.99 -2.87 0.24
N ARG A 81 3.50 -4.10 0.06
CA ARG A 81 3.38 -4.86 -1.21
C ARG A 81 1.95 -4.97 -1.74
N TRP A 82 0.95 -4.98 -0.86
CA TRP A 82 -0.45 -5.20 -1.22
C TRP A 82 -1.37 -4.13 -0.64
N GLY A 83 -0.83 -3.00 -0.20
CA GLY A 83 -1.63 -2.05 0.54
C GLY A 83 -0.91 -0.81 1.03
N VAL A 84 -1.57 -0.06 1.90
CA VAL A 84 -1.03 1.14 2.52
C VAL A 84 -1.33 1.13 4.02
N ALA A 85 -0.40 1.64 4.82
CA ALA A 85 -0.63 1.92 6.22
C ALA A 85 -0.56 3.44 6.43
N CYS A 86 -1.64 4.01 6.97
CA CYS A 86 -1.65 5.40 7.42
C CYS A 86 -1.10 5.48 8.85
N ARG A 87 -0.68 6.67 9.28
CA ARG A 87 -0.17 6.89 10.63
C ARG A 87 -1.29 6.69 11.66
N LEU A 88 -0.93 6.18 12.84
CA LEU A 88 -1.86 6.07 13.96
C LEU A 88 -2.02 7.37 14.75
N SER A 89 -1.02 8.27 14.72
CA SER A 89 -1.06 9.51 15.51
C SER A 89 -2.29 10.41 15.26
N PRO A 90 -2.89 10.47 14.06
CA PRO A 90 -4.14 11.20 13.88
C PRO A 90 -5.32 10.58 14.64
N LEU A 91 -5.32 9.27 14.92
CA LEU A 91 -6.37 8.62 15.72
C LEU A 91 -6.42 9.17 17.15
N GLU A 92 -5.24 9.40 17.75
CA GLU A 92 -5.12 10.03 19.07
C GLU A 92 -5.65 11.46 19.04
N ALA A 93 -5.27 12.24 18.02
CA ALA A 93 -5.69 13.64 17.87
C ALA A 93 -7.21 13.82 17.71
N ILE A 94 -7.91 12.82 17.16
CA ILE A 94 -9.37 12.84 16.99
C ILE A 94 -10.11 12.13 18.13
N ALA A 95 -9.40 11.71 19.18
CA ALA A 95 -9.94 10.91 20.28
C ALA A 95 -10.70 9.66 19.79
N PHE A 96 -10.14 8.96 18.80
CA PHE A 96 -10.70 7.69 18.31
C PHE A 96 -10.71 6.68 19.45
N ASP A 97 -11.88 6.13 19.76
CA ASP A 97 -12.07 5.21 20.87
C ASP A 97 -12.27 3.76 20.37
N PRO A 98 -11.20 2.94 20.31
CA PRO A 98 -11.30 1.55 19.87
C PRO A 98 -12.14 0.68 20.84
N ILE A 99 -12.35 1.09 22.10
CA ILE A 99 -13.14 0.33 23.09
C ILE A 99 -14.61 0.28 22.66
N THR A 100 -15.12 1.34 22.02
CA THR A 100 -16.49 1.37 21.49
C THR A 100 -16.76 0.29 20.44
N ILE A 101 -15.70 -0.20 19.79
CA ILE A 101 -15.75 -1.20 18.72
C ILE A 101 -15.40 -2.59 19.27
N ALA A 102 -14.35 -2.69 20.08
CA ALA A 102 -13.83 -3.95 20.60
C ALA A 102 -14.59 -4.47 21.85
N GLY A 103 -15.25 -3.58 22.60
CA GLY A 103 -15.87 -3.85 23.90
C GLY A 103 -14.98 -3.46 25.08
N SER A 104 -15.62 -3.21 26.24
CA SER A 104 -14.95 -2.74 27.47
C SER A 104 -13.89 -3.69 28.03
N ASP A 105 -14.04 -4.98 27.74
CA ASP A 105 -13.20 -6.04 28.30
C ASP A 105 -12.15 -6.54 27.29
N ALA A 106 -11.98 -5.82 26.18
CA ALA A 106 -11.04 -6.17 25.12
C ALA A 106 -9.59 -6.08 25.60
N SER A 107 -8.74 -7.00 25.14
CA SER A 107 -7.29 -6.93 25.38
C SER A 107 -6.66 -5.78 24.60
N ASP A 108 -5.49 -5.32 25.05
CA ASP A 108 -4.70 -4.30 24.34
C ASP A 108 -4.37 -4.71 22.89
N GLU A 109 -4.16 -6.00 22.64
CA GLU A 109 -3.94 -6.52 21.28
C GLU A 109 -5.17 -6.33 20.40
N THR A 110 -6.36 -6.60 20.94
CA THR A 110 -7.63 -6.41 20.23
C THR A 110 -7.88 -4.93 19.94
N LEU A 111 -7.59 -4.05 20.90
CA LEU A 111 -7.68 -2.60 20.70
C LEU A 111 -6.72 -2.12 19.60
N MET A 112 -5.50 -2.65 19.59
CA MET A 112 -4.51 -2.34 18.56
C MET A 112 -4.93 -2.86 17.17
N GLU A 113 -5.52 -4.05 17.10
CA GLU A 113 -6.09 -4.60 15.85
C GLU A 113 -7.18 -3.69 15.27
N VAL A 114 -8.04 -3.11 16.12
CA VAL A 114 -9.04 -2.11 15.68
C VAL A 114 -8.36 -0.86 15.11
N CYS A 115 -7.33 -0.33 15.78
CA CYS A 115 -6.58 0.82 15.28
C CYS A 115 -5.89 0.54 13.93
N PHE A 116 -5.31 -0.65 13.77
CA PHE A 116 -4.74 -1.08 12.49
C PHE A 116 -5.81 -1.29 11.43
N ALA A 117 -6.93 -1.92 11.74
CA ALA A 117 -8.04 -2.07 10.82
C ALA A 117 -8.59 -0.71 10.38
N ALA A 118 -8.60 0.30 11.24
CA ALA A 118 -9.05 1.65 10.89
C ALA A 118 -8.09 2.44 9.98
N THR A 119 -6.83 2.02 9.84
CA THR A 119 -5.77 2.83 9.18
C THR A 119 -4.94 2.08 8.14
N GLN A 120 -5.06 0.75 8.07
CA GLN A 120 -4.29 -0.08 7.17
C GLN A 120 -5.20 -0.81 6.19
N PHE A 121 -5.00 -0.56 4.90
CA PHE A 121 -5.84 -1.09 3.85
C PHE A 121 -5.02 -2.02 2.96
N ASP A 122 -5.57 -3.19 2.65
CA ASP A 122 -5.17 -3.94 1.47
C ASP A 122 -5.82 -3.23 0.26
N LEU A 123 -5.09 -3.12 -0.86
CA LEU A 123 -5.51 -2.35 -2.04
C LEU A 123 -5.77 -3.27 -3.23
N PRO A 124 -6.78 -2.99 -4.08
CA PRO A 124 -7.03 -3.74 -5.31
C PRO A 124 -5.81 -3.74 -6.23
N GLY A 125 -5.66 -4.83 -6.98
CA GLY A 125 -4.64 -4.99 -8.00
C GLY A 125 -3.49 -5.90 -7.57
N GLY A 126 -2.37 -5.76 -8.27
CA GLY A 126 -1.16 -6.55 -8.05
C GLY A 126 -0.26 -5.98 -6.96
N PHE A 127 1.04 -6.05 -7.19
CA PHE A 127 2.05 -5.60 -6.25
C PHE A 127 2.12 -4.06 -6.28
N VAL A 128 1.74 -3.42 -5.17
CA VAL A 128 1.75 -1.95 -5.03
C VAL A 128 3.18 -1.44 -5.00
N ILE A 129 3.46 -0.47 -5.88
CA ILE A 129 4.73 0.25 -5.93
C ILE A 129 4.55 1.71 -5.51
N ALA A 130 5.63 2.31 -5.05
CA ALA A 130 5.71 3.72 -4.72
C ALA A 130 7.13 4.19 -4.97
N ASP A 131 7.35 4.83 -6.11
CA ASP A 131 8.59 5.52 -6.44
C ASP A 131 8.27 6.91 -7.04
N PRO A 132 9.24 7.80 -7.29
CA PRO A 132 8.96 9.14 -7.79
C PRO A 132 8.35 9.19 -9.20
N ASP A 133 8.50 8.13 -10.00
CA ASP A 133 7.84 8.02 -11.31
C ASP A 133 6.40 7.48 -11.15
N TYR A 134 6.16 6.70 -10.09
CA TYR A 134 4.87 6.09 -9.73
C TYR A 134 4.53 6.35 -8.25
N PRO A 135 4.21 7.59 -7.86
CA PRO A 135 4.08 7.98 -6.46
C PRO A 135 2.79 7.43 -5.84
N PHE A 136 2.79 7.00 -4.59
CA PHE A 136 1.51 6.82 -3.88
C PHE A 136 0.99 8.18 -3.42
N LEU A 137 -0.25 8.51 -3.77
CA LEU A 137 -0.88 9.78 -3.40
C LEU A 137 -2.18 9.54 -2.64
N LEU A 138 -2.37 10.27 -1.55
CA LEU A 138 -3.54 10.17 -0.68
C LEU A 138 -4.11 11.58 -0.43
N PHE A 139 -5.30 11.80 -0.99
CA PHE A 139 -6.04 13.06 -0.92
C PHE A 139 -7.22 12.92 0.04
N ASP A 140 -7.47 13.96 0.83
CA ASP A 140 -8.67 14.00 1.67
C ASP A 140 -9.96 14.19 0.85
N SER A 141 -11.10 14.25 1.54
CA SER A 141 -12.42 14.43 0.93
C SER A 141 -12.58 15.77 0.19
N GLN A 142 -11.70 16.75 0.44
CA GLN A 142 -11.68 18.06 -0.21
C GLN A 142 -10.67 18.12 -1.36
N GLY A 143 -9.99 17.00 -1.66
CA GLY A 143 -8.98 16.94 -2.72
C GLY A 143 -7.63 17.52 -2.33
N VAL A 144 -7.37 17.74 -1.04
CA VAL A 144 -6.06 18.22 -0.56
C VAL A 144 -5.13 17.03 -0.38
N LEU A 145 -3.91 17.13 -0.93
CA LEU A 145 -2.89 16.10 -0.74
C LEU A 145 -2.40 16.14 0.72
N LYS A 146 -2.62 15.05 1.45
CA LYS A 146 -2.23 14.90 2.86
C LYS A 146 -1.21 13.78 3.07
N GLY A 147 -1.11 12.85 2.12
CA GLY A 147 -0.13 11.77 2.13
C GLY A 147 0.52 11.59 0.78
N SER A 148 1.85 11.41 0.78
CA SER A 148 2.61 11.01 -0.39
C SER A 148 3.69 10.00 0.01
N SER A 149 3.95 9.01 -0.85
CA SER A 149 5.09 8.12 -0.73
C SER A 149 5.76 7.94 -2.07
N VAL A 150 7.06 8.22 -2.12
CA VAL A 150 7.90 8.10 -3.32
C VAL A 150 9.16 7.27 -3.06
N ASP A 151 9.30 6.72 -1.86
CA ASP A 151 10.47 5.93 -1.44
C ASP A 151 10.00 4.55 -0.89
N GLY A 152 8.92 4.02 -1.45
CA GLY A 152 8.42 2.67 -1.14
C GLY A 152 9.09 1.62 -2.01
N ILE A 153 8.37 0.56 -2.37
CA ILE A 153 8.91 -0.47 -3.26
C ILE A 153 8.89 0.07 -4.69
N SER A 154 10.02 0.04 -5.39
CA SER A 154 10.10 0.53 -6.77
C SER A 154 9.61 -0.50 -7.79
N LEU A 155 9.42 -0.07 -9.04
CA LEU A 155 9.09 -0.97 -10.16
C LEU A 155 10.05 -2.16 -10.26
N LEU A 156 11.37 -1.92 -10.23
CA LEU A 156 12.37 -2.99 -10.24
C LEU A 156 12.21 -3.97 -9.07
N GLY A 157 11.88 -3.46 -7.87
CA GLY A 157 11.62 -4.30 -6.71
C GLY A 157 10.45 -5.25 -6.90
N ALA A 158 9.35 -4.76 -7.47
CA ALA A 158 8.20 -5.60 -7.82
C ALA A 158 8.56 -6.65 -8.89
N LEU A 159 9.24 -6.25 -9.96
CA LEU A 159 9.64 -7.17 -11.03
C LEU A 159 10.61 -8.26 -10.53
N ALA A 160 11.61 -7.89 -9.72
CA ALA A 160 12.55 -8.84 -9.13
C ALA A 160 11.85 -9.81 -8.17
N PHE A 161 10.85 -9.33 -7.42
CA PHE A 161 10.04 -10.18 -6.56
C PHE A 161 9.30 -11.25 -7.38
N PHE A 162 8.60 -10.86 -8.45
CA PHE A 162 7.91 -11.81 -9.33
C PHE A 162 8.87 -12.77 -10.03
N ALA A 163 9.91 -12.25 -10.70
CA ALA A 163 10.88 -13.07 -11.44
C ALA A 163 11.62 -14.08 -10.55
N SER A 164 11.79 -13.77 -9.27
CA SER A 164 12.47 -14.65 -8.32
C SER A 164 11.55 -15.64 -7.60
N GLY A 165 10.23 -15.57 -7.80
CA GLY A 165 9.26 -16.33 -7.02
C GLY A 165 9.25 -15.90 -5.54
N GLY A 166 9.37 -14.61 -5.28
CA GLY A 166 9.30 -14.00 -3.95
C GLY A 166 10.60 -14.06 -3.14
N ARG A 167 11.69 -14.60 -3.69
CA ARG A 167 12.99 -14.73 -3.00
C ARG A 167 13.74 -13.41 -2.87
N VAL A 168 13.53 -12.48 -3.80
CA VAL A 168 14.13 -11.14 -3.77
C VAL A 168 13.07 -10.13 -3.35
N ALA A 169 13.27 -9.51 -2.19
CA ALA A 169 12.29 -8.62 -1.57
C ALA A 169 12.92 -7.27 -1.18
N SER A 170 13.61 -6.63 -2.13
CA SER A 170 14.28 -5.34 -1.96
C SER A 170 13.53 -4.23 -2.71
N ASP A 171 13.59 -3.00 -2.21
CA ASP A 171 12.96 -1.83 -2.82
C ASP A 171 13.72 -1.25 -4.02
N PHE A 172 15.03 -1.50 -4.13
CA PHE A 172 15.96 -0.94 -5.13
C PHE A 172 15.98 0.61 -5.22
N GLN A 173 15.53 1.32 -4.19
CA GLN A 173 15.48 2.78 -4.19
C GLN A 173 16.87 3.41 -4.16
N GLN A 174 17.84 2.79 -3.49
CA GLN A 174 19.23 3.25 -3.53
C GLN A 174 19.82 3.16 -4.94
N LEU A 175 19.66 2.02 -5.61
CA LEU A 175 20.12 1.83 -6.99
C LEU A 175 19.49 2.85 -7.94
N ARG A 176 18.19 3.13 -7.76
CA ARG A 176 17.47 4.14 -8.54
C ARG A 176 18.09 5.53 -8.36
N ARG A 177 18.39 5.93 -7.12
CA ARG A 177 18.95 7.26 -6.79
C ARG A 177 20.41 7.41 -7.24
N GLU A 178 21.23 6.39 -7.03
CA GLU A 178 22.69 6.48 -7.23
C GLU A 178 23.12 6.06 -8.64
N ALA A 179 22.38 5.18 -9.32
CA ALA A 179 22.71 4.68 -10.65
C ALA A 179 21.46 4.55 -11.56
N PRO A 180 20.76 5.66 -11.88
CA PRO A 180 19.47 5.65 -12.58
C PRO A 180 19.50 4.97 -13.96
N SER A 181 20.62 5.06 -14.69
CA SER A 181 20.76 4.36 -15.97
C SER A 181 20.89 2.85 -15.82
N LEU A 182 21.56 2.37 -14.76
CA LEU A 182 21.62 0.93 -14.44
C LEU A 182 20.26 0.43 -13.98
N TYR A 183 19.56 1.22 -13.15
CA TYR A 183 18.19 0.92 -12.73
C TYR A 183 17.25 0.72 -13.93
N ARG A 184 17.22 1.67 -14.88
CA ARG A 184 16.37 1.57 -16.08
C ARG A 184 16.70 0.36 -16.95
N ARG A 185 17.99 0.03 -17.09
CA ARG A 185 18.42 -1.18 -17.80
C ARG A 185 17.93 -2.45 -17.10
N ALA A 186 18.10 -2.54 -15.79
CA ALA A 186 17.64 -3.68 -15.00
C ALA A 186 16.11 -3.86 -15.08
N VAL A 187 15.35 -2.76 -15.08
CA VAL A 187 13.89 -2.80 -15.31
C VAL A 187 13.57 -3.41 -16.67
N ALA A 188 14.22 -2.93 -17.75
CA ALA A 188 13.99 -3.46 -19.09
C ALA A 188 14.32 -4.96 -19.20
N GLU A 189 15.47 -5.38 -18.67
CA GLU A 189 15.90 -6.78 -18.65
C GLU A 189 14.89 -7.66 -17.87
N MET A 190 14.41 -7.20 -16.71
CA MET A 190 13.42 -7.94 -15.92
C MET A 190 12.05 -8.02 -16.60
N MET A 191 11.62 -6.95 -17.28
CA MET A 191 10.39 -6.96 -18.07
C MET A 191 10.47 -7.99 -19.20
N ASP A 192 11.62 -8.11 -19.87
CA ASP A 192 11.80 -9.09 -20.93
C ASP A 192 11.81 -10.53 -20.39
N ILE A 193 12.42 -10.76 -19.22
CA ILE A 193 12.36 -12.06 -18.53
C ILE A 193 10.91 -12.45 -18.23
N LEU A 194 10.09 -11.54 -17.68
CA LEU A 194 8.71 -11.83 -17.32
C LEU A 194 7.81 -12.04 -18.54
N LYS A 195 8.05 -11.34 -19.65
CA LYS A 195 7.31 -11.58 -20.91
C LYS A 195 7.56 -12.96 -21.50
N VAL A 196 8.78 -13.49 -21.37
CA VAL A 196 9.14 -14.84 -21.86
C VAL A 196 8.45 -15.94 -21.03
N TRP A 197 8.01 -15.63 -19.82
CA TRP A 197 7.38 -16.56 -18.88
C TRP A 197 5.84 -16.43 -18.84
N ALA A 198 5.26 -15.48 -19.58
CA ALA A 198 3.81 -15.39 -19.75
C ALA A 198 3.34 -16.48 -20.74
N PRO A 199 2.42 -17.38 -20.35
CA PRO A 199 1.89 -18.42 -21.24
C PRO A 199 1.11 -17.86 -22.43
#